data_AF-A0A0K1EC93-F1
#
_entry.id   AF-A0A0K1EC93-F1
#
_cell.length_a   1.000
_cell.length_b   1.000
_cell.length_c   1.000
_cell.angle_alpha   90.00
_cell.angle_beta   90.00
_cell.angle_gamma   90.00
#
_symmetry.space_group_name_H-M   'P 1'
#
loop_
_entity.id
_entity.type
_entity.pdbx_description
1 polymer ?
#
loop_
_entity_poly.entity_id
_entity_poly.type
_entity_poly.pdbx_seq_one_letter_code
_entity_poly.pdbx_strand_id
1 'polypeptide(L)'
;MLHWPPHDAPPLGWKFAAARPLVLPDTCVLFSALPPELAAVFRARREGRRERRRPITRAGEAIVKPRHACPCCQFITLTETPGSHEICPVCFWEDDMIQREDPTFEGGANRESLTMAQANVRAFGASSLAVLAHVRPHLPEEEPDGAR
;
A
#
# COMPACT_ATOMS: atom_id res chain seq x y z
N MET A 1 8.23 41.04 2.41
CA MET A 1 7.29 40.74 3.50
C MET A 1 5.90 40.64 2.90
N LEU A 2 5.52 39.46 2.40
CA LEU A 2 4.17 39.22 1.90
C LEU A 2 3.34 38.71 3.07
N HIS A 3 2.36 39.50 3.49
CA HIS A 3 1.39 39.15 4.52
C HIS A 3 0.20 38.48 3.83
N TRP A 4 -0.19 37.30 4.29
CA TRP A 4 -1.38 36.58 3.84
C TRP A 4 -2.60 37.05 4.67
N PRO A 5 -3.74 37.43 4.07
CA PRO A 5 -4.94 37.79 4.82
C PRO A 5 -5.67 36.55 5.37
N PRO A 6 -6.46 36.70 6.46
CA PRO A 6 -7.01 35.59 7.22
C PRO A 6 -8.10 34.82 6.45
N HIS A 7 -8.12 33.51 6.68
CA HIS A 7 -9.12 32.57 6.19
C HIS A 7 -10.53 32.98 6.64
N ASP A 8 -11.41 33.20 5.66
CA ASP A 8 -12.85 33.37 5.89
C ASP A 8 -13.43 32.15 6.60
N ALA A 9 -14.13 32.42 7.69
CA ALA A 9 -14.91 31.47 8.46
C ALA A 9 -16.15 30.99 7.68
N PRO A 10 -16.56 29.71 7.77
CA PRO A 10 -17.85 29.27 7.26
C PRO A 10 -19.02 29.81 8.12
N PRO A 11 -20.19 30.06 7.53
CA PRO A 11 -21.31 30.75 8.19
C PRO A 11 -21.97 29.93 9.31
N LEU A 12 -22.42 30.66 10.33
CA LEU A 12 -23.25 30.19 11.43
C LEU A 12 -24.58 29.65 10.90
N GLY A 13 -24.85 28.35 11.05
CA GLY A 13 -26.16 27.81 10.67
C GLY A 13 -26.35 26.29 10.58
N TRP A 14 -25.34 25.47 10.87
CA TRP A 14 -25.50 24.02 10.84
C TRP A 14 -25.76 23.48 12.25
N LYS A 15 -26.97 22.97 12.46
CA LYS A 15 -27.31 22.22 13.67
C LYS A 15 -26.63 20.87 13.58
N PHE A 16 -25.63 20.62 14.43
CA PHE A 16 -25.21 19.26 14.73
C PHE A 16 -26.35 18.55 15.44
N ALA A 17 -27.08 17.69 14.72
CA ALA A 17 -27.85 16.64 15.37
C ALA A 17 -26.83 15.60 15.85
N ALA A 18 -26.65 15.50 17.16
CA ALA A 18 -25.93 14.40 17.78
C ALA A 18 -26.68 13.08 17.48
N ALA A 19 -26.20 12.32 16.49
CA ALA A 19 -26.66 10.95 16.28
C ALA A 19 -26.07 10.07 17.39
N ARG A 20 -26.94 9.56 18.26
CA ARG A 20 -26.60 8.55 19.26
C ARG A 20 -26.05 7.30 18.56
N PRO A 21 -25.03 6.62 19.12
CA PRO A 21 -24.55 5.37 18.55
C PRO A 21 -25.64 4.30 18.67
N LEU A 22 -26.11 3.78 17.54
CA LEU A 22 -26.81 2.50 17.49
C LEU A 22 -25.74 1.41 17.61
N VAL A 23 -25.67 0.79 18.78
CA VAL A 23 -25.02 -0.50 18.97
C VAL A 23 -25.87 -1.52 18.21
N LEU A 24 -25.36 -2.02 17.09
CA LEU A 24 -25.93 -3.17 16.39
C LEU A 24 -25.25 -4.46 16.89
N PRO A 25 -26.02 -5.50 17.25
CA PRO A 25 -25.47 -6.73 17.78
C PRO A 25 -24.84 -7.61 16.68
N ASP A 26 -23.87 -8.41 17.09
CA ASP A 26 -23.22 -9.47 16.31
C ASP A 26 -24.23 -10.29 15.48
N THR A 27 -24.18 -10.14 14.17
CA THR A 27 -24.76 -11.14 13.26
C THR A 27 -23.87 -11.33 12.05
N CYS A 28 -23.24 -12.51 12.02
CA CYS A 28 -22.78 -13.18 10.81
C CYS A 28 -23.84 -13.12 9.72
N VAL A 29 -23.51 -12.56 8.56
CA VAL A 29 -24.24 -12.84 7.32
C VAL A 29 -23.23 -13.32 6.29
N LEU A 30 -23.25 -14.64 6.09
CA LEU A 30 -22.74 -15.33 4.92
C LEU A 30 -23.43 -14.78 3.67
N PHE A 31 -22.70 -14.07 2.81
CA PHE A 31 -23.15 -13.82 1.44
C PHE A 31 -22.52 -14.84 0.50
N SER A 32 -23.19 -15.99 0.44
CA SER A 32 -23.25 -16.82 -0.76
C SER A 32 -24.10 -16.07 -1.79
N ALA A 33 -23.47 -15.54 -2.84
CA ALA A 33 -24.01 -15.36 -4.20
C ALA A 33 -23.19 -14.29 -4.96
N LEU A 34 -21.99 -14.66 -5.43
CA LEU A 34 -21.28 -13.89 -6.44
C LEU A 34 -21.79 -14.33 -7.83
N PRO A 35 -22.04 -13.40 -8.78
CA PRO A 35 -22.49 -13.73 -10.13
C PRO A 35 -21.53 -14.68 -10.87
N PRO A 36 -22.03 -15.64 -11.67
CA PRO A 36 -21.21 -16.67 -12.34
C PRO A 36 -20.19 -16.12 -13.35
N GLU A 37 -20.20 -14.82 -13.64
CA GLU A 37 -19.27 -14.18 -14.58
C GLU A 37 -17.98 -13.67 -13.88
N LEU A 38 -18.00 -13.53 -12.56
CA LEU A 38 -16.78 -13.32 -11.73
C LEU A 38 -16.06 -14.64 -11.38
N ALA A 39 -16.65 -15.79 -11.70
CA ALA A 39 -16.09 -17.11 -11.41
C ALA A 39 -15.05 -17.60 -12.46
N ALA A 40 -14.81 -16.83 -13.53
CA ALA A 40 -13.90 -17.20 -14.61
C ALA A 40 -12.40 -16.89 -14.34
N VAL A 41 -12.07 -16.17 -13.27
CA VAL A 41 -10.66 -15.97 -12.86
C VAL A 41 -10.16 -17.13 -11.97
N PHE A 42 -11.05 -17.97 -11.43
CA PHE A 42 -10.73 -18.82 -10.28
C PHE A 42 -10.66 -20.34 -10.50
N ARG A 43 -10.53 -20.84 -11.74
CA ARG A 43 -10.25 -22.29 -11.92
C ARG A 43 -9.28 -22.62 -13.06
N ALA A 44 -8.03 -22.84 -12.69
CA ALA A 44 -7.20 -23.87 -13.29
C ALA A 44 -6.27 -24.49 -12.23
N ARG A 45 -6.67 -25.67 -11.71
CA ARG A 45 -5.77 -26.60 -10.99
C ARG A 45 -5.31 -27.64 -12.01
N ARG A 46 -3.99 -27.85 -12.13
CA ARG A 46 -3.30 -29.12 -11.81
C ARG A 46 -1.86 -29.14 -12.35
N GLU A 47 -0.94 -29.35 -11.41
CA GLU A 47 0.17 -30.32 -11.46
C GLU A 47 1.02 -30.37 -12.75
N GLY A 48 2.05 -29.51 -12.76
CA GLY A 48 3.22 -29.65 -13.63
C GLY A 48 4.36 -30.34 -12.88
N ARG A 49 4.78 -31.49 -13.42
CA ARG A 49 5.90 -32.36 -13.05
C ARG A 49 7.19 -31.58 -12.69
N ARG A 50 7.78 -31.93 -11.55
CA ARG A 50 9.09 -31.46 -11.06
C ARG A 50 10.22 -32.00 -11.96
N GLU A 51 10.51 -31.31 -13.07
CA GLU A 51 11.71 -31.56 -13.88
C GLU A 51 12.93 -31.05 -13.10
N ARG A 52 13.75 -31.96 -12.58
CA ARG A 52 15.04 -31.62 -11.96
C ARG A 52 15.98 -31.11 -13.05
N ARG A 53 15.92 -29.80 -13.34
CA ARG A 53 16.95 -29.14 -14.14
C ARG A 53 18.28 -29.24 -13.40
N ARG A 54 19.26 -29.91 -14.03
CA ARG A 54 20.65 -29.93 -13.59
C ARG A 54 21.20 -28.50 -13.59
N PRO A 55 22.03 -28.08 -12.61
CA PRO A 55 22.59 -26.75 -12.61
C PRO A 55 23.65 -26.67 -13.72
N ILE A 56 23.39 -25.83 -14.72
CA ILE A 56 24.42 -25.28 -15.60
C ILE A 56 25.01 -24.11 -14.80
N THR A 57 26.11 -24.33 -14.07
CA THR A 57 26.87 -23.22 -13.50
C THR A 57 27.42 -22.42 -14.68
N ARG A 58 26.91 -21.20 -14.89
CA ARG A 58 27.34 -20.33 -15.98
C ARG A 58 28.05 -19.12 -15.37
N ALA A 59 29.32 -18.97 -15.70
CA ALA A 59 30.12 -17.79 -15.39
C ALA A 59 29.39 -16.51 -15.81
N GLY A 60 29.25 -15.57 -14.87
CA GLY A 60 28.57 -14.28 -15.08
C GLY A 60 27.43 -14.00 -14.10
N GLU A 61 27.59 -14.33 -12.81
CA GLU A 61 26.61 -14.02 -11.77
C GLU A 61 26.46 -12.50 -11.63
N ALA A 62 25.33 -11.95 -12.05
CA ALA A 62 24.97 -10.58 -11.77
C ALA A 62 24.92 -10.39 -10.25
N ILE A 63 25.52 -9.31 -9.75
CA ILE A 63 25.39 -8.92 -8.34
C ILE A 63 23.90 -8.58 -8.12
N VAL A 64 23.15 -9.50 -7.53
CA VAL A 64 21.76 -9.25 -7.17
C VAL A 64 21.76 -8.28 -5.99
N LYS A 65 21.33 -7.03 -6.22
CA LYS A 65 21.13 -6.08 -5.12
C LYS A 65 20.02 -6.61 -4.20
N PRO A 66 20.20 -6.54 -2.87
CA PRO A 66 19.16 -6.97 -1.94
C PRO A 66 17.96 -6.05 -2.04
N ARG A 67 16.76 -6.63 -2.09
CA ARG A 67 15.50 -5.89 -1.99
C ARG A 67 15.08 -5.75 -0.54
N HIS A 68 14.33 -4.71 -0.21
CA HIS A 68 13.83 -4.46 1.15
C HIS A 68 12.36 -4.01 1.17
N ALA A 69 11.75 -4.13 2.35
CA ALA A 69 10.34 -3.80 2.56
C ALA A 69 10.09 -2.30 2.45
N CYS A 70 9.05 -1.92 1.72
CA CYS A 70 8.55 -0.56 1.72
C CYS A 70 8.02 -0.21 3.12
N PRO A 71 8.43 0.91 3.75
CA PRO A 71 7.97 1.29 5.08
C PRO A 71 6.46 1.58 5.14
N CYS A 72 5.84 1.90 4.00
CA CYS A 72 4.41 2.18 3.90
C CYS A 72 3.58 0.90 3.79
N CYS A 73 3.83 0.04 2.80
CA CYS A 73 2.98 -1.12 2.51
C CYS A 73 3.57 -2.48 2.94
N GLN A 74 4.81 -2.52 3.41
CA GLN A 74 5.51 -3.72 3.90
C GLN A 74 5.84 -4.79 2.85
N PHE A 75 5.47 -4.60 1.58
CA PHE A 75 5.93 -5.48 0.49
C PHE A 75 7.40 -5.22 0.14
N ILE A 76 8.11 -6.29 -0.25
CA ILE A 76 9.53 -6.27 -0.64
C ILE A 76 9.66 -5.71 -2.06
N THR A 77 9.55 -4.39 -2.18
CA THR A 77 9.51 -3.71 -3.48
C THR A 77 10.77 -2.92 -3.80
N LEU A 78 11.42 -2.37 -2.79
CA LEU A 78 12.52 -1.40 -2.93
C LEU A 78 13.83 -2.13 -3.18
N THR A 79 14.61 -1.66 -4.14
CA THR A 79 15.85 -2.28 -4.66
C THR A 79 17.11 -1.51 -4.29
N GLU A 80 16.98 -0.24 -3.91
CA GLU A 80 18.09 0.60 -3.46
C GLU A 80 18.18 0.65 -1.93
N THR A 81 19.08 1.47 -1.38
CA THR A 81 19.23 1.62 0.08
C THR A 81 18.03 2.35 0.70
N PRO A 82 17.70 2.11 1.98
CA PRO A 82 16.75 2.94 2.72
C PRO A 82 16.99 4.45 2.57
N GLY A 83 15.94 5.21 2.27
CA GLY A 83 16.04 6.65 2.02
C GLY A 83 16.52 7.01 0.61
N SER A 84 16.40 6.09 -0.35
CA SER A 84 16.90 6.25 -1.72
C SER A 84 16.01 7.09 -2.64
N HIS A 85 14.86 7.56 -2.16
CA HIS A 85 13.82 8.21 -2.97
C HIS A 85 13.21 7.27 -4.05
N GLU A 86 13.37 5.96 -3.89
CA GLU A 86 12.71 4.98 -4.75
C GLU A 86 11.21 4.97 -4.47
N ILE A 87 10.39 4.99 -5.52
CA ILE A 87 8.93 4.96 -5.39
C ILE A 87 8.45 3.50 -5.37
N CYS A 88 7.73 3.12 -4.33
CA CYS A 88 7.12 1.80 -4.25
C CYS A 88 6.02 1.65 -5.31
N PRO A 89 6.09 0.69 -6.24
CA PRO A 89 5.06 0.51 -7.28
C PRO A 89 3.72 -0.03 -6.71
N VAL A 90 3.72 -0.57 -5.49
CA VAL A 90 2.51 -1.16 -4.88
C VAL A 90 1.66 -0.12 -4.18
N CYS A 91 2.26 0.86 -3.50
CA CYS A 91 1.50 1.89 -2.77
C CYS A 91 1.79 3.32 -3.22
N PHE A 92 2.80 3.52 -4.08
CA PHE A 92 3.24 4.80 -4.59
C PHE A 92 3.71 5.79 -3.51
N TRP A 93 4.30 5.27 -2.43
CA TRP A 93 5.05 6.04 -1.44
C TRP A 93 6.52 6.16 -1.90
N GLU A 94 7.08 7.37 -1.84
CA GLU A 94 8.51 7.62 -2.09
C GLU A 94 9.34 7.35 -0.84
N ASP A 95 10.44 6.61 -0.99
CA ASP A 95 11.32 6.22 0.11
C ASP A 95 12.19 7.36 0.64
N ASP A 96 11.55 8.29 1.35
CA ASP A 96 12.18 9.50 1.91
C ASP A 96 12.77 9.27 3.31
N MET A 97 14.04 9.61 3.50
CA MET A 97 14.75 9.36 4.76
C MET A 97 14.16 10.17 5.94
N ILE A 98 13.75 11.42 5.71
CA ILE A 98 13.21 12.28 6.77
C ILE A 98 11.89 11.71 7.27
N GLN A 99 10.97 11.34 6.37
CA GLN A 99 9.68 10.76 6.73
C GLN A 99 9.78 9.32 7.26
N ARG A 100 10.90 8.62 7.01
CA ARG A 100 11.20 7.34 7.66
C ARG A 100 11.64 7.53 9.11
N GLU A 101 12.48 8.54 9.38
CA GLU A 101 12.99 8.84 10.72
C GLU A 101 11.95 9.53 11.60
N ASP A 102 11.11 10.39 11.01
CA ASP A 102 9.92 10.97 11.63
C ASP A 102 8.66 10.55 10.85
N PRO A 103 8.02 9.43 11.25
CA PRO A 103 6.80 8.93 10.60
C PRO A 103 5.58 9.84 10.67
N THR A 104 5.66 10.95 11.42
CA THR A 104 4.60 11.95 11.54
C THR A 104 4.89 13.22 10.75
N PHE A 105 6.07 13.34 10.15
CA PHE A 105 6.43 14.47 9.30
C PHE A 105 5.61 14.51 8.01
N GLU A 106 4.89 15.60 7.79
CA GLU A 106 4.05 15.86 6.62
C GLU A 106 4.71 16.88 5.68
N GLY A 107 4.32 16.85 4.40
CA GLY A 107 4.72 17.88 3.43
C GLY A 107 6.16 17.81 2.93
N GLY A 108 6.83 16.66 3.10
CA GLY A 108 8.14 16.35 2.51
C GLY A 108 8.04 15.88 1.06
N ALA A 109 8.86 14.90 0.68
CA ALA A 109 8.75 14.23 -0.62
C ALA A 109 7.35 13.65 -0.85
N ASN A 110 6.75 13.12 0.22
CA ASN A 110 5.35 12.74 0.24
C ASN A 110 4.52 13.81 0.94
N ARG A 111 3.35 14.12 0.38
CA ARG A 111 2.39 15.06 0.99
C ARG A 111 1.90 14.55 2.34
N GLU A 112 1.44 13.30 2.38
CA GLU A 112 1.01 12.61 3.60
C GLU A 112 2.25 12.22 4.44
N SER A 113 2.11 12.06 5.76
CA SER A 113 3.15 11.43 6.58
C SER A 113 3.17 9.91 6.39
N LEU A 114 4.25 9.24 6.83
CA LEU A 114 4.35 7.77 6.71
C LEU A 114 3.21 7.08 7.46
N THR A 115 2.85 7.59 8.65
CA THR A 115 1.74 7.08 9.45
C THR A 115 0.40 7.21 8.72
N MET A 116 0.15 8.36 8.08
CA MET A 116 -1.06 8.58 7.29
C MET A 116 -1.09 7.68 6.05
N ALA A 117 0.03 7.55 5.34
CA ALA A 117 0.13 6.69 4.17
C ALA A 117 -0.08 5.20 4.53
N GLN A 118 0.45 4.73 5.66
CA GLN A 118 0.16 3.38 6.17
C GLN A 118 -1.34 3.17 6.45
N ALA A 119 -2.03 4.17 7.01
CA ALA A 119 -3.48 4.11 7.22
C ALA A 119 -4.24 4.10 5.88
N ASN A 120 -3.81 4.91 4.92
CA ASN A 120 -4.36 5.00 3.58
C ASN A 120 -4.21 3.68 2.81
N VAL A 121 -3.05 3.02 2.89
CA VAL A 121 -2.83 1.71 2.27
C VAL A 121 -3.79 0.66 2.85
N ARG A 122 -4.02 0.66 4.17
CA ARG A 122 -5.01 -0.25 4.79
C ARG A 122 -6.44 0.05 4.33
N ALA A 123 -6.76 1.31 4.06
CA ALA A 123 -8.11 1.73 3.68
C ALA A 123 -8.41 1.51 2.19
N PHE A 124 -7.46 1.84 1.30
CA PHE A 124 -7.70 1.85 -0.15
C PHE A 124 -6.49 1.43 -1.01
N GLY A 125 -5.41 0.93 -0.42
CA GLY A 125 -4.29 0.31 -1.15
C GLY A 125 -3.28 1.28 -1.78
N ALA A 126 -3.35 2.58 -1.48
CA ALA A 126 -2.38 3.57 -1.96
C ALA A 126 -1.96 4.53 -0.83
N SER A 127 -0.82 5.20 -0.98
CA SER A 127 -0.29 6.15 0.00
C SER A 127 -1.15 7.42 0.13
N SER A 128 -1.83 7.82 -0.95
CA SER A 128 -2.82 8.88 -0.97
C SER A 128 -3.86 8.63 -2.07
N LEU A 129 -5.01 9.29 -2.00
CA LEU A 129 -6.03 9.19 -3.06
C LEU A 129 -5.53 9.74 -4.40
N ALA A 130 -4.65 10.74 -4.37
CA ALA A 130 -4.12 11.39 -5.57
C ALA A 130 -3.30 10.44 -6.46
N VAL A 131 -2.74 9.39 -5.88
CA VAL A 131 -1.83 8.45 -6.57
C VAL A 131 -2.45 7.09 -6.84
N LEU A 132 -3.75 6.92 -6.56
CA LEU A 132 -4.47 5.65 -6.71
C LEU A 132 -4.42 5.11 -8.15
N ALA A 133 -4.31 5.97 -9.16
CA ALA A 133 -4.20 5.55 -10.56
C ALA A 133 -2.80 4.98 -10.92
N HIS A 134 -1.81 5.10 -10.04
CA HIS A 134 -0.43 4.69 -10.31
C HIS A 134 0.01 3.43 -9.55
N VAL A 135 -0.84 2.90 -8.66
CA VAL A 135 -0.53 1.67 -7.93
C VAL A 135 -0.79 0.42 -8.77
N ARG A 136 -0.09 -0.67 -8.46
CA ARG A 136 -0.39 -2.02 -8.94
C ARG A 136 -0.57 -3.00 -7.78
N PRO A 137 -1.23 -4.15 -7.99
CA PRO A 137 -1.15 -5.27 -7.06
C PRO A 137 0.31 -5.70 -6.81
N HIS A 138 0.61 -6.16 -5.60
CA HIS A 138 1.90 -6.81 -5.30
C HIS A 138 2.01 -8.15 -6.04
N LEU A 139 3.24 -8.56 -6.31
CA LEU A 139 3.54 -9.89 -6.84
C LEU A 139 3.74 -10.89 -5.68
N PRO A 140 3.52 -12.20 -5.88
CA PRO A 140 3.74 -13.20 -4.82
C PRO A 140 5.16 -13.20 -4.24
N GLU A 141 6.18 -12.89 -5.05
CA GLU A 141 7.58 -12.76 -4.61
C GLU A 141 7.87 -11.49 -3.80
N GLU A 142 6.93 -10.55 -3.72
CA GLU A 142 7.05 -9.32 -2.93
C GLU A 142 6.39 -9.46 -1.54
N GLU A 143 5.74 -10.60 -1.26
CA GLU A 143 5.25 -10.93 0.07
C GLU A 143 6.42 -11.09 1.04
N PRO A 144 6.39 -10.46 2.23
CA PRO A 144 7.42 -10.68 3.23
C PRO A 144 7.38 -12.12 3.76
N ASP A 145 8.55 -12.69 4.01
CA ASP A 145 8.68 -14.05 4.54
C ASP A 145 7.89 -14.20 5.85
N GLY A 146 6.92 -15.12 5.87
CA GLY A 146 6.10 -15.40 7.06
C GLY A 146 4.76 -14.67 7.14
N ALA A 147 4.32 -13.97 6.08
CA ALA A 147 2.96 -13.46 5.97
C ALA A 147 1.94 -14.60 5.69
N ARG A 148 1.61 -15.40 6.70
CA ARG A 148 0.53 -16.40 6.64
C ARG A 148 -0.26 -16.45 7.94
#